data_AF-A0A969SGZ3-F1
#
_entry.id   AF-A0A969SGZ3-F1
#
_cell.length_a   1.000
_cell.length_b   1.000
_cell.length_c   1.000
_cell.angle_alpha   90.00
_cell.angle_beta   90.00
_cell.angle_gamma   90.00
#
_symmetry.space_group_name_H-M   'P 1'
#
loop_
_entity.id
_entity.type
_entity.pdbx_description
1 polymer ?
#
loop_
_entity_poly.entity_id
_entity_poly.type
_entity_poly.pdbx_seq_one_letter_code
_entity_poly.pdbx_strand_id
1 'polypeptide(L)' 'MPLITETILTTTSATGETHVAPLGLIAEGDRWVVAPFAPSRTLDNL' A
#
# COMPACT_ATOMS: atom_id res chain seq x y z
N MET A 1 5.97 -15.37 -12.03
CA MET A 1 5.71 -14.78 -10.70
C MET A 1 6.03 -13.30 -10.82
N PRO A 2 5.11 -12.38 -10.46
CA PRO A 2 5.41 -10.95 -10.53
C PRO A 2 6.50 -10.56 -9.51
N LEU A 3 7.25 -9.50 -9.81
CA LEU A 3 8.21 -8.93 -8.86
C LEU A 3 7.43 -8.25 -7.72
N ILE A 4 7.77 -8.59 -6.48
CA ILE A 4 7.27 -7.92 -5.28
C ILE A 4 8.43 -7.14 -4.67
N THR A 5 8.22 -5.85 -4.43
CA THR A 5 9.17 -4.99 -3.70
C THR A 5 8.62 -4.71 -2.31
N GLU A 6 9.38 -5.09 -1.28
CA GLU A 6 9.03 -4.78 0.11
C GLU A 6 9.28 -3.29 0.39
N THR A 7 8.24 -2.57 0.78
CA THR A 7 8.27 -1.11 0.97
C THR A 7 7.70 -0.68 2.32
N ILE A 8 8.08 0.51 2.76
CA ILE A 8 7.38 1.24 3.83
C ILE A 8 6.38 2.18 3.16
N LEU A 9 5.09 1.84 3.24
CA LEU A 9 4.01 2.63 2.65
C LEU A 9 3.49 3.65 3.65
N THR A 10 3.35 4.89 3.21
CA THR A 10 2.67 5.95 3.96
C THR A 10 1.34 6.26 3.28
N THR A 11 0.25 6.22 4.02
CA THR A 11 -1.10 6.62 3.57
C THR A 11 -1.64 7.70 4.51
N THR A 12 -2.68 8.40 4.09
CA THR A 12 -3.31 9.46 4.90
C THR A 12 -4.80 9.21 4.97
N SER A 13 -5.39 9.34 6.16
CA SER A 13 -6.84 9.27 6.31
C SER A 13 -7.54 10.48 5.70
N ALA A 14 -8.87 10.43 5.59
CA ALA A 14 -9.67 11.57 5.15
C ALA A 14 -9.50 12.83 6.04
N THR A 15 -9.06 12.68 7.30
CA THR A 15 -8.80 13.80 8.23
C THR A 15 -7.35 14.28 8.22
N GLY A 16 -6.48 13.71 7.38
CA GLY A 16 -5.07 14.08 7.33
C GLY A 16 -4.18 13.28 8.29
N GLU A 17 -4.68 12.23 8.95
CA GLU A 17 -3.88 11.42 9.85
C GLU A 17 -2.94 10.49 9.07
N THR A 18 -1.63 10.59 9.33
CA THR A 18 -0.61 9.75 8.71
C THR A 18 -0.65 8.33 9.26
N HIS A 19 -0.65 7.35 8.37
CA HIS A 19 -0.46 5.94 8.69
C HIS A 19 0.75 5.38 7.94
N VAL A 20 1.59 4.60 8.64
CA VAL A 20 2.79 3.96 8.08
C VAL A 20 2.72 2.45 8.33
N ALA A 21 2.89 1.64 7.28
CA ALA A 21 2.89 0.19 7.37
C ALA A 21 3.81 -0.45 6.32
N PRO A 22 4.41 -1.63 6.59
CA PRO A 22 5.09 -2.40 5.57
C PRO A 22 4.08 -2.95 4.54
N LEU A 23 4.43 -2.89 3.26
CA LEU A 23 3.62 -3.48 2.18
C LEU A 23 4.50 -3.91 0.99
N GLY A 24 4.23 -5.10 0.45
CA GLY A 24 4.77 -5.54 -0.82
C GLY A 24 4.03 -4.91 -2.00
N LEU A 25 4.71 -4.10 -2.81
CA LEU A 25 4.16 -3.58 -4.07
C LEU A 25 4.45 -4.55 -5.21
N ILE A 26 3.44 -4.82 -6.02
CA ILE A 26 3.56 -5.71 -7.18
C ILE A 26 3.90 -4.84 -8.40
N ALA A 27 5.02 -5.14 -9.07
CA ALA A 27 5.38 -4.45 -10.31
C ALA A 27 4.52 -4.93 -11.48
N GLU A 28 3.93 -4.00 -12.22
CA GLU A 28 3.12 -4.24 -13.42
C GLU A 28 3.49 -3.26 -14.54
N GLY A 29 4.50 -3.62 -15.34
CA GLY A 29 5.07 -2.72 -16.34
C GLY A 29 5.66 -1.47 -15.69
N ASP A 30 5.24 -0.29 -16.14
CA ASP A 30 5.64 1.01 -15.58
C ASP A 30 4.76 1.44 -14.38
N ARG A 31 3.92 0.52 -13.85
CA ARG A 31 2.98 0.78 -12.76
C ARG A 31 3.23 -0.13 -11.57
N TRP A 32 2.61 0.23 -10.45
CA TRP A 32 2.58 -0.53 -9.22
C TRP A 32 1.15 -0.88 -8.84
N VAL A 33 0.92 -2.10 -8.39
CA VAL A 33 -0.34 -2.52 -7.77
C VAL A 33 -0.17 -2.51 -6.25
N VAL A 34 -1.06 -1.78 -5.58
CA VAL A 34 -1.20 -1.74 -4.12
C VAL A 34 -2.36 -2.66 -3.76
N ALA A 35 -2.09 -3.80 -3.12
CA ALA A 35 -3.10 -4.80 -2.76
C ALA A 35 -3.11 -5.03 -1.24
N PRO A 36 -3.69 -4.12 -0.44
CA PRO A 36 -3.72 -4.25 1.01
C PRO A 36 -4.67 -5.37 1.46
N PHE A 37 -4.38 -5.98 2.61
CA PHE A 37 -5.28 -6.95 3.24
C PHE A 37 -6.58 -6.27 3.72
N ALA A 38 -7.69 -7.01 3.66
CA ALA A 38 -8.95 -6.62 4.29
C ALA A 38 -9.16 -7.46 5.57
N PRO A 39 -9.37 -6.83 6.74
CA PRO A 39 -9.37 -5.38 7.01
C PRO A 39 -7.96 -4.80 7.24
N SER A 40 -7.69 -3.55 6.82
CA SER A 40 -6.48 -2.81 7.22
C SER A 40 -6.66 -1.29 7.10
N ARG A 41 -5.92 -0.50 7.91
CA ARG A 41 -5.93 0.97 7.82
C ARG A 41 -5.36 1.49 6.49
N THR A 42 -4.43 0.76 5.88
CA THR A 42 -3.98 1.04 4.51
C THR A 42 -5.14 0.95 3.51
N LEU A 43 -5.98 -0.08 3.62
CA LEU A 43 -7.18 -0.20 2.78
C LEU A 43 -8.20 0.89 3.09
N ASP A 44 -8.42 1.24 4.36
CA ASP A 44 -9.37 2.30 4.73
C ASP A 44 -8.96 3.69 4.22
N ASN A 45 -7.65 3.92 4.03
CA ASN A 45 -7.10 5.19 3.56
C ASN A 45 -7.03 5.33 2.01
N LEU A 46 -7.19 4.25 1.26
CA LEU A 46 -7.07 4.22 -0.21
C LEU A 46 -8.43 4.13 -0.89
#